data_AF-A0A9P5TQ06-F1
#
_entry.id   AF-A0A9P5TQ06-F1
#
_cell.length_a   1.000
_cell.length_b   1.000
_cell.length_c   1.000
_cell.angle_alpha   90.00
_cell.angle_beta   90.00
_cell.angle_gamma   90.00
#
_symmetry.space_group_name_H-M   'P 1'
#
loop_
_entity.id
_entity.type
_entity.pdbx_description
1 polymer ?
#
loop_
_entity_poly.entity_id
_entity_poly.type
_entity_poly.pdbx_seq_one_letter_code
_entity_poly.pdbx_strand_id
1 'polypeptide(L)'
;MQDIANALDDPHSTFPSPESDTLSLDDNDSVFSYASLHGSLPPHEETEKYLRNTLGIAPPEPVNLSVLPEHPWPPGITRLIKLAIWGSQRKMLTLSQIYDEIETRFPAKSGKDASWKKSIRHNLSLKSVFVKVERPASHPGKGYYWTLDFRRGDGDKRPRSR
;
A
#
# COMPACT_ATOMS: atom_id res chain seq x y z
N MET A 1 51.96 -48.75 -26.81
CA MET A 1 51.22 -49.75 -26.00
C MET A 1 50.23 -48.94 -25.17
N GLN A 2 49.03 -48.70 -25.72
CA GLN A 2 47.80 -49.47 -25.42
C GLN A 2 47.37 -49.27 -23.95
N ASP A 3 46.28 -48.53 -23.68
CA ASP A 3 44.88 -49.04 -23.53
C ASP A 3 44.67 -49.51 -22.07
N ILE A 4 43.65 -49.16 -21.26
CA ILE A 4 42.20 -49.04 -21.47
C ILE A 4 41.55 -48.27 -20.28
N ALA A 5 40.40 -47.68 -20.60
CA ALA A 5 39.31 -47.12 -19.79
C ALA A 5 38.98 -47.70 -18.39
N ASN A 6 38.46 -46.87 -17.48
CA ASN A 6 37.01 -46.73 -17.33
C ASN A 6 36.60 -45.68 -16.28
N ALA A 7 35.50 -45.00 -16.62
CA ALA A 7 34.78 -44.02 -15.85
C ALA A 7 34.01 -44.64 -14.67
N LEU A 8 33.82 -43.86 -13.61
CA LEU A 8 32.61 -43.90 -12.80
C LEU A 8 32.21 -42.47 -12.40
N ASP A 9 30.93 -42.24 -12.69
CA ASP A 9 30.08 -41.07 -12.62
C ASP A 9 29.90 -40.56 -11.18
N ASP A 10 29.88 -39.25 -10.96
CA ASP A 10 28.90 -38.65 -10.05
C ASP A 10 28.58 -37.19 -10.46
N PRO A 11 27.31 -36.75 -10.42
CA PRO A 11 26.79 -35.64 -11.24
C PRO A 11 26.57 -34.32 -10.46
N HIS A 12 26.27 -33.26 -11.22
CA HIS A 12 25.87 -31.88 -10.85
C HIS A 12 27.03 -30.86 -10.73
N SER A 13 27.03 -29.69 -11.38
CA SER A 13 26.02 -29.01 -12.19
C SER A 13 26.71 -27.93 -13.02
N THR A 14 26.36 -27.87 -14.30
CA THR A 14 26.57 -26.77 -15.23
C THR A 14 25.85 -25.51 -14.74
N PHE A 15 26.44 -24.31 -14.88
CA PHE A 15 26.03 -23.25 -15.82
C PHE A 15 26.75 -21.91 -15.53
N PRO A 16 26.96 -21.06 -16.57
CA PRO A 16 27.87 -19.94 -16.59
C PRO A 16 27.20 -18.64 -16.12
N SER A 17 28.03 -17.71 -15.64
CA SER A 17 27.66 -16.33 -15.35
C SER A 17 27.37 -15.54 -16.64
N PRO A 18 26.28 -14.76 -16.65
CA PRO A 18 26.19 -13.55 -17.45
C PRO A 18 26.27 -12.31 -16.54
N GLU A 19 27.23 -11.47 -16.88
CA GLU A 19 27.19 -10.00 -16.88
C GLU A 19 26.11 -9.33 -16.01
N SER A 20 26.58 -8.74 -14.91
CA SER A 20 25.82 -7.86 -14.03
C SER A 20 25.57 -6.51 -14.70
N ASP A 21 24.36 -6.35 -15.25
CA ASP A 21 23.74 -5.05 -15.48
C ASP A 21 23.61 -4.32 -14.15
N THR A 22 24.31 -3.19 -14.06
CA THR A 22 24.22 -2.20 -12.99
C THR A 22 22.84 -1.54 -13.00
N LEU A 23 21.88 -2.09 -12.26
CA LEU A 23 20.70 -1.33 -11.83
C LEU A 23 21.00 -0.67 -10.48
N SER A 24 20.88 0.66 -10.48
CA SER A 24 21.14 1.59 -9.40
C SER A 24 20.48 1.17 -8.09
N LEU A 25 21.34 0.96 -7.09
CA LEU A 25 21.03 1.00 -5.67
C LEU A 25 20.62 2.43 -5.30
N ASP A 26 19.36 2.78 -5.50
CA ASP A 26 18.73 3.83 -4.71
C ASP A 26 18.17 3.16 -3.45
N ASP A 27 18.74 3.54 -2.29
CA ASP A 27 18.56 3.04 -0.93
C ASP A 27 17.13 2.60 -0.54
N ASN A 28 16.74 1.42 -0.98
CA ASN A 28 15.58 0.67 -0.54
C ASN A 28 16.05 -0.51 0.33
N ASP A 29 16.52 -0.24 1.55
CA ASP A 29 16.76 -1.34 2.50
C ASP A 29 16.45 -1.01 3.97
N SER A 30 15.26 -0.43 4.20
CA SER A 30 14.52 -0.68 5.44
C SER A 30 13.10 -1.13 5.11
N VAL A 31 13.04 -2.26 4.39
CA VAL A 31 12.00 -3.27 4.59
C VAL A 31 12.03 -3.78 6.05
N PHE A 32 13.16 -3.56 6.75
CA PHE A 32 13.44 -3.84 8.16
C PHE A 32 12.72 -2.91 9.16
N SER A 33 11.38 -3.03 9.23
CA SER A 33 10.56 -2.82 10.43
C SER A 33 9.09 -3.21 10.17
N TYR A 34 8.63 -3.14 8.92
CA TYR A 34 7.24 -3.40 8.56
C TYR A 34 6.90 -4.90 8.64
N ALA A 35 7.82 -5.77 8.20
CA ALA A 35 7.72 -7.22 8.30
C ALA A 35 7.76 -7.76 9.75
N SER A 36 8.30 -7.01 10.71
CA SER A 36 8.23 -7.40 12.13
C SER A 36 6.81 -7.23 12.71
N LEU A 37 5.90 -6.58 11.97
CA LEU A 37 4.45 -6.55 12.19
C LEU A 37 3.67 -7.51 11.26
N HIS A 38 4.33 -8.28 10.38
CA HIS A 38 3.67 -9.15 9.36
C HIS A 38 2.97 -10.40 9.90
N GLY A 39 2.94 -10.64 11.22
CA GLY A 39 1.91 -11.52 11.78
C GLY A 39 0.50 -10.89 11.77
N SER A 40 0.41 -9.56 11.64
CA SER A 40 -0.77 -8.77 11.99
C SER A 40 -1.27 -7.80 10.89
N LEU A 41 -0.78 -7.84 9.65
CA LEU A 41 -1.47 -7.24 8.49
C LEU A 41 -1.84 -8.30 7.43
N PRO A 42 -2.96 -8.15 6.72
CA PRO A 42 -3.36 -9.12 5.72
C PRO A 42 -2.50 -9.05 4.46
N PRO A 43 -2.40 -10.14 3.69
CA PRO A 43 -1.69 -10.15 2.42
C PRO A 43 -2.21 -9.08 1.44
N HIS A 44 -1.33 -8.57 0.59
CA HIS A 44 -1.71 -7.55 -0.40
C HIS A 44 -2.77 -8.06 -1.38
N GLU A 45 -2.68 -9.31 -1.84
CA GLU A 45 -3.65 -9.92 -2.77
C GLU A 45 -5.06 -9.98 -2.17
N GLU A 46 -5.19 -10.44 -0.92
CA GLU A 46 -6.47 -10.49 -0.21
C GLU A 46 -7.03 -9.09 0.03
N THR A 47 -6.17 -8.14 0.36
CA THR A 47 -6.57 -6.74 0.56
C THR A 47 -7.07 -6.13 -0.74
N GLU A 48 -6.42 -6.41 -1.86
CA GLU A 48 -6.88 -5.98 -3.18
C GLU A 48 -8.23 -6.60 -3.52
N LYS A 49 -8.38 -7.90 -3.32
CA LYS A 49 -9.64 -8.61 -3.55
C LYS A 49 -10.78 -8.02 -2.70
N TYR A 50 -10.50 -7.72 -1.44
CA TYR A 50 -11.44 -7.04 -0.55
C TYR A 50 -11.84 -5.66 -1.07
N LEU A 51 -10.86 -4.85 -1.49
CA LEU A 51 -11.12 -3.52 -2.03
C LEU A 51 -11.92 -3.57 -3.32
N ARG A 52 -11.56 -4.48 -4.25
CA ARG A 52 -12.32 -4.71 -5.49
C ARG A 52 -13.76 -5.08 -5.21
N ASN A 53 -13.99 -6.02 -4.28
CA ASN A 53 -15.33 -6.45 -3.90
C ASN A 53 -16.13 -5.33 -3.21
N THR A 54 -15.50 -4.57 -2.31
CA THR A 54 -16.16 -3.52 -1.52
C THR A 54 -16.44 -2.27 -2.35
N LEU A 55 -15.58 -1.95 -3.32
CA LEU A 55 -15.66 -0.75 -4.15
C LEU A 55 -16.29 -1.02 -5.52
N GLY A 56 -16.57 -2.28 -5.87
CA GLY A 56 -17.14 -2.69 -7.14
C GLY A 56 -16.20 -2.45 -8.34
N ILE A 57 -14.90 -2.68 -8.18
CA ILE A 57 -13.89 -2.43 -9.22
C ILE A 57 -13.54 -3.75 -9.91
N ALA A 58 -13.86 -3.86 -11.20
CA ALA A 58 -13.59 -5.06 -11.99
C ALA A 58 -12.12 -5.11 -12.46
N PRO A 59 -11.48 -6.29 -12.55
CA PRO A 59 -10.23 -6.44 -13.30
C PRO A 59 -10.47 -6.09 -14.79
N PRO A 60 -9.54 -5.41 -15.50
CA PRO A 60 -8.14 -5.10 -15.15
C PRO A 60 -7.93 -3.72 -14.51
N GLU A 61 -8.98 -3.02 -14.08
CA GLU A 61 -8.83 -1.64 -13.58
C GLU A 61 -7.90 -1.59 -12.35
N PRO A 62 -7.04 -0.55 -12.26
CA PRO A 62 -6.17 -0.37 -11.11
C PRO A 62 -6.98 0.11 -9.90
N VAL A 63 -6.69 -0.41 -8.70
CA VAL A 63 -7.42 -0.03 -7.47
C VAL A 63 -6.86 1.28 -6.90
N ASN A 64 -7.02 2.39 -7.62
CA ASN A 64 -6.53 3.71 -7.20
C ASN A 64 -7.58 4.81 -7.48
N LEU A 65 -7.25 6.08 -7.25
CA LEU A 65 -8.19 7.19 -7.48
C LEU A 65 -8.57 7.41 -8.95
N SER A 66 -7.88 6.81 -9.92
CA SER A 66 -8.16 6.99 -11.35
C SER A 66 -9.48 6.34 -11.79
N VAL A 67 -9.95 5.32 -11.05
CA VAL A 67 -11.25 4.66 -11.32
C VAL A 67 -12.45 5.56 -11.03
N LEU A 68 -12.24 6.66 -10.32
CA LEU A 68 -13.29 7.60 -9.99
C LEU A 68 -13.40 8.67 -11.07
N PRO A 69 -14.64 9.05 -11.45
CA PRO A 69 -14.84 10.17 -12.37
C PRO A 69 -14.37 11.45 -11.69
N GLU A 70 -13.74 12.33 -12.45
CA GLU A 70 -13.26 13.63 -11.95
C GLU A 70 -14.43 14.53 -11.50
N HIS A 71 -15.59 14.38 -12.15
CA HIS A 71 -16.81 15.14 -11.88
C HIS A 71 -18.07 14.28 -12.00
N PRO A 72 -19.09 14.50 -11.14
CA PRO A 72 -19.06 15.27 -9.89
C PRO A 72 -18.20 14.60 -8.81
N TRP A 73 -17.94 15.29 -7.69
CA TRP A 73 -17.13 14.73 -6.59
C TRP A 73 -17.68 13.36 -6.15
N PRO A 74 -16.82 12.33 -6.06
CA PRO A 74 -17.27 10.97 -5.77
C PRO A 74 -17.81 10.86 -4.32
N PRO A 75 -18.96 10.20 -4.12
CA PRO A 75 -19.53 10.02 -2.79
C PRO A 75 -18.66 9.09 -1.94
N GLY A 76 -18.53 9.42 -0.65
CA GLY A 76 -17.88 8.57 0.36
C GLY A 76 -16.39 8.85 0.57
N ILE A 77 -16.08 9.59 1.64
CA ILE A 77 -14.69 9.90 2.05
C ILE A 77 -13.88 8.63 2.33
N THR A 78 -14.50 7.60 2.91
CA THR A 78 -13.84 6.30 3.15
C THR A 78 -13.34 5.67 1.85
N ARG A 79 -14.12 5.75 0.76
CA ARG A 79 -13.74 5.21 -0.55
C ARG A 79 -12.52 5.94 -1.11
N LEU A 80 -12.50 7.27 -0.99
CA LEU A 80 -11.37 8.09 -1.41
C LEU A 80 -10.09 7.73 -0.65
N ILE A 81 -10.16 7.64 0.68
CA ILE A 81 -8.98 7.30 1.48
C ILE A 81 -8.48 5.89 1.15
N LYS A 82 -9.38 4.90 1.01
CA LYS A 82 -9.01 3.53 0.63
C LYS A 82 -8.23 3.50 -0.69
N LEU A 83 -8.75 4.18 -1.72
CA LEU A 83 -8.13 4.24 -3.03
C LEU A 83 -6.84 5.06 -3.07
N ALA A 84 -6.74 6.14 -2.30
CA ALA A 84 -5.51 6.92 -2.18
C ALA A 84 -4.40 6.09 -1.53
N ILE A 85 -4.68 5.45 -0.40
CA ILE A 85 -3.70 4.61 0.30
C ILE A 85 -3.29 3.44 -0.58
N TRP A 86 -4.25 2.72 -1.18
CA TRP A 86 -3.94 1.58 -2.04
C TRP A 86 -3.25 1.97 -3.36
N GLY A 87 -3.53 3.15 -3.89
CA GLY A 87 -2.86 3.67 -5.08
C GLY A 87 -1.38 3.97 -4.87
N SER A 88 -0.97 4.24 -3.63
CA SER A 88 0.44 4.49 -3.31
C SER A 88 1.32 3.26 -3.53
N GLN A 89 2.60 3.49 -3.87
CA GLN A 89 3.58 2.42 -4.05
C GLN A 89 3.76 1.58 -2.78
N ARG A 90 3.68 2.22 -1.62
CA ARG A 90 3.92 1.60 -0.31
C ARG A 90 2.64 1.11 0.39
N LYS A 91 1.46 1.25 -0.22
CA LYS A 91 0.15 0.98 0.41
C LYS A 91 -0.03 1.67 1.77
N MET A 92 0.64 2.81 1.94
CA MET A 92 0.62 3.61 3.15
C MET A 92 0.90 5.06 2.81
N LEU A 93 0.17 5.98 3.44
CA LEU A 93 0.32 7.42 3.23
C LEU A 93 0.19 8.17 4.55
N THR A 94 0.88 9.30 4.67
CA THR A 94 0.65 10.26 5.75
C THR A 94 -0.64 11.05 5.50
N LEU A 95 -1.15 11.72 6.53
CA LEU A 95 -2.33 12.59 6.39
C LEU A 95 -2.13 13.68 5.33
N SER A 96 -0.92 14.26 5.24
CA SER A 96 -0.61 15.27 4.22
C SER A 96 -0.70 14.67 2.82
N GLN A 97 -0.03 13.53 2.61
CA GLN A 97 -0.04 12.86 1.31
C GLN A 97 -1.45 12.43 0.88
N ILE A 98 -2.33 12.05 1.81
CA ILE A 98 -3.73 11.76 1.48
C ILE A 98 -4.44 13.01 0.96
N TYR A 99 -4.16 14.20 1.50
CA TYR A 99 -4.71 15.45 0.96
C TYR A 99 -4.17 15.71 -0.44
N ASP A 100 -2.86 15.59 -0.61
CA ASP A 100 -2.16 15.89 -1.87
C ASP A 100 -2.65 14.96 -3.00
N GLU A 101 -2.80 13.66 -2.72
CA GLU A 101 -3.27 12.65 -3.67
C GLU A 101 -4.70 12.95 -4.15
N ILE A 102 -5.56 13.38 -3.22
CA ILE A 102 -6.95 13.74 -3.52
C ILE A 102 -7.04 15.11 -4.24
N GLU A 103 -6.24 16.10 -3.85
CA GLU A 103 -6.18 17.41 -4.51
C GLU A 103 -5.61 17.32 -5.92
N THR A 104 -4.61 16.46 -6.13
CA THR A 104 -4.03 16.18 -7.44
C THR A 104 -5.07 15.56 -8.38
N ARG A 105 -5.90 14.63 -7.86
CA ARG A 105 -6.94 14.01 -8.67
C ARG A 105 -8.17 14.89 -8.87
N PHE A 106 -8.56 15.68 -7.88
CA PHE A 106 -9.79 16.47 -7.88
C PHE A 106 -9.51 17.96 -7.62
N PRO A 107 -8.82 18.66 -8.54
CA PRO A 107 -8.36 20.04 -8.34
C PRO A 107 -9.52 21.02 -8.12
N ALA A 108 -10.68 20.75 -8.72
CA ALA A 108 -11.89 21.56 -8.56
C ALA A 108 -12.38 21.67 -7.10
N LYS A 109 -11.97 20.76 -6.21
CA LYS A 109 -12.35 20.79 -4.78
C LYS A 109 -11.31 21.48 -3.89
N SER A 110 -10.15 21.84 -4.42
CA SER A 110 -9.06 22.52 -3.70
C SER A 110 -9.39 23.99 -3.32
N GLY A 111 -10.64 24.44 -3.50
CA GLY A 111 -11.10 25.77 -3.12
C GLY A 111 -11.04 26.03 -1.60
N LYS A 112 -11.40 27.26 -1.20
CA LYS A 112 -11.25 27.78 0.18
C LYS A 112 -11.93 26.94 1.28
N ASP A 113 -12.96 26.14 0.94
CA ASP A 113 -13.69 25.32 1.89
C ASP A 113 -13.11 23.90 2.03
N ALA A 114 -12.10 23.77 2.88
CA ALA A 114 -11.43 22.51 3.24
C ALA A 114 -12.27 21.57 4.15
N SER A 115 -13.60 21.66 4.11
CA SER A 115 -14.51 20.82 4.92
C SER A 115 -14.25 19.32 4.71
N TRP A 116 -13.90 18.93 3.48
CA TRP A 116 -13.55 17.56 3.15
C TRP A 116 -12.29 17.06 3.88
N LYS A 117 -11.28 17.92 4.10
CA LYS A 117 -10.08 17.57 4.90
C LYS A 117 -10.45 17.26 6.35
N LYS A 118 -11.43 17.96 6.92
CA LYS A 118 -11.97 17.66 8.26
C LYS A 118 -12.64 16.29 8.28
N SER A 119 -13.44 15.99 7.26
CA SER A 119 -14.08 14.67 7.11
C SER A 119 -13.06 13.55 6.94
N ILE A 120 -11.92 13.77 6.27
CA ILE A 120 -10.84 12.77 6.17
C ILE A 120 -10.28 12.43 7.55
N ARG A 121 -9.89 13.43 8.35
CA ARG A 121 -9.36 13.20 9.71
C ARG A 121 -10.35 12.45 10.60
N HIS A 122 -11.63 12.79 10.46
CA HIS A 122 -12.71 12.10 11.15
C HIS A 122 -12.79 10.63 10.74
N ASN A 123 -12.80 10.33 9.43
CA ASN A 123 -12.91 8.95 8.93
C ASN A 123 -11.70 8.08 9.29
N LEU A 124 -10.48 8.62 9.20
CA LEU A 124 -9.26 7.92 9.62
C LEU A 124 -9.30 7.51 11.11
N SER A 125 -9.98 8.29 11.94
CA SER A 125 -10.13 8.00 13.37
C SER A 125 -11.37 7.16 13.67
N LEU A 126 -12.42 7.26 12.87
CA LEU A 126 -13.70 6.59 13.08
C LEU A 126 -13.65 5.13 12.62
N LYS A 127 -13.13 4.88 11.41
CA LYS A 127 -13.15 3.55 10.80
C LYS A 127 -11.98 2.70 11.30
N SER A 128 -12.26 1.47 11.71
CA SER A 128 -11.25 0.53 12.20
C SER A 128 -10.35 -0.02 11.10
N VAL A 129 -10.80 0.01 9.84
CA VAL A 129 -10.01 -0.36 8.65
C VAL A 129 -8.75 0.49 8.48
N PHE A 130 -8.74 1.73 8.98
CA PHE A 130 -7.58 2.61 8.93
C PHE A 130 -6.75 2.45 10.20
N VAL A 131 -5.54 1.94 10.02
CA VAL A 131 -4.60 1.70 11.13
C VAL A 131 -3.43 2.67 11.03
N LYS A 132 -2.99 3.14 12.20
CA LYS A 132 -1.81 4.01 12.33
C LYS A 132 -0.57 3.14 12.39
N VAL A 133 0.47 3.53 11.66
CA VAL A 133 1.79 2.92 11.72
C VAL A 133 2.80 3.99 12.08
N GLU A 134 3.65 3.67 13.05
CA GLU A 134 4.72 4.55 13.49
C GLU A 134 5.72 4.79 12.36
N ARG A 135 6.29 6.00 12.34
CA ARG A 135 7.33 6.33 11.38
C ARG A 135 8.65 5.74 11.88
N PRO A 136 9.52 5.23 10.99
CA PRO A 136 10.85 4.80 11.39
C PRO A 136 11.62 5.98 11.99
N ALA A 137 12.40 5.72 13.05
CA ALA A 137 13.18 6.74 13.75
C ALA A 137 14.16 7.49 12.83
N SER A 138 14.57 6.87 11.73
CA SER A 138 15.38 7.46 10.67
C SER A 138 14.70 8.64 9.95
N HIS A 139 13.36 8.72 9.97
CA HIS A 139 12.59 9.77 9.29
C HIS A 139 11.76 10.58 10.28
N PRO A 140 12.40 11.46 11.09
CA PRO A 140 11.70 12.30 12.04
C PRO A 140 10.81 13.29 11.28
N GLY A 141 9.51 13.08 11.34
CA GLY A 141 8.54 13.98 10.74
C GLY A 141 7.19 13.88 11.44
N LYS A 142 6.35 14.89 11.21
CA LYS A 142 5.06 15.01 11.91
C LYS A 142 4.10 13.87 11.51
N GLY A 143 3.51 13.23 12.52
CA GLY A 143 2.39 12.31 12.36
C GLY A 143 2.78 10.85 12.14
N TYR A 144 1.81 10.09 11.62
CA TYR A 144 1.88 8.63 11.43
C TYR A 144 1.62 8.30 9.97
N TYR A 145 2.06 7.12 9.53
CA TYR A 145 1.54 6.52 8.31
C TYR A 145 0.16 5.91 8.58
N TRP A 146 -0.70 5.97 7.58
CA TRP A 146 -1.99 5.31 7.57
C TRP A 146 -1.96 4.19 6.54
N THR A 147 -2.38 3.00 6.94
CA THR A 147 -2.56 1.85 6.06
C THR A 147 -3.93 1.19 6.28
N LEU A 148 -4.21 0.15 5.50
CA LEU A 148 -5.48 -0.58 5.47
C LEU A 148 -5.33 -1.95 6.10
N ASP A 149 -6.24 -2.28 7.03
CA ASP A 149 -6.38 -3.62 7.59
C ASP A 149 -7.85 -4.02 7.58
N PHE A 150 -8.26 -4.77 6.54
CA PHE A 150 -9.67 -5.17 6.37
C PHE A 150 -10.14 -6.15 7.44
N ARG A 151 -9.23 -6.84 8.13
CA ARG A 151 -9.57 -7.81 9.17
C ARG A 151 -10.12 -7.14 10.43
N ARG A 152 -9.84 -5.85 10.62
CA ARG A 152 -10.47 -5.02 11.66
C ARG A 152 -11.90 -4.59 11.31
N GLY A 153 -12.38 -4.95 10.12
CA GLY A 153 -13.72 -4.64 9.62
C GLY A 153 -13.91 -3.20 9.16
N ASP A 154 -14.99 -2.97 8.41
CA ASP A 154 -15.44 -1.64 7.95
C ASP A 154 -16.33 -0.91 8.98
N GLY A 155 -16.54 -1.50 10.16
CA GLY A 155 -17.46 -1.02 11.19
C GLY A 155 -17.00 0.25 11.92
N ASP A 156 -17.97 1.08 12.34
CA ASP A 156 -17.77 2.37 13.04
C ASP A 156 -17.38 2.27 14.53
N LYS A 157 -16.97 1.09 15.00
CA LYS A 157 -16.93 0.80 16.44
C LYS A 157 -15.50 0.70 16.95
N ARG A 158 -14.83 1.85 17.09
CA ARG A 158 -13.92 1.98 18.25
C ARG A 158 -14.83 2.11 19.48
N PRO A 159 -14.70 1.25 20.51
CA PRO A 159 -15.50 1.39 21.72
C PRO A 159 -15.25 2.79 22.27
N ARG A 160 -16.29 3.62 22.25
CA ARG A 160 -16.25 4.95 22.86
C ARG A 160 -16.10 4.70 24.36
N SER A 161 -14.92 4.96 24.92
CA SER A 161 -14.76 4.99 26.38
C SER A 161 -15.76 6.01 26.90
N ARG A 162 -16.72 5.53 27.68
CA ARG A 162 -17.74 6.34 28.33
C ARG A 162 -17.25 6.73 29.72
#